data_AF-A0A534WZK9-F1
#
_entry.id   AF-A0A534WZK9-F1
#
_cell.length_a   1.000
_cell.length_b   1.000
_cell.length_c   1.000
_cell.angle_alpha   90.00
_cell.angle_beta   90.00
_cell.angle_gamma   90.00
#
_symmetry.space_group_name_H-M   'P 1'
#
loop_
_entity.id
_entity.type
_entity.pdbx_description
1 polymer ?
#
loop_
_entity_poly.entity_id
_entity_poly.type
_entity_poly.pdbx_seq_one_letter_code
_entity_poly.pdbx_strand_id
1 'polypeptide(L)'
;MAEAPSGRQSARPASVAARIVDGPHPRGLHCHGRGGAVEGAGMPRSPDAWVVLPSEAEVRALMPPGSPYDFGFLPAMARLVMAHEQYAPLFGALFGQIMFAPGSLSRRERELIAAVTSAAQDCHY
;
A
#
# COMPACT_ATOMS: atom_id res chain seq x y z
N MET A 1 -48.56 -18.01 27.96
CA MET A 1 -47.87 -19.15 28.60
C MET A 1 -47.76 -20.27 27.59
N ALA A 2 -46.55 -20.51 27.08
CA ALA A 2 -46.08 -21.79 26.54
C ALA A 2 -44.55 -21.67 26.38
N GLU A 3 -43.88 -22.76 26.74
CA GLU A 3 -42.48 -22.90 27.13
C GLU A 3 -41.50 -22.90 25.94
N ALA A 4 -40.26 -22.48 26.21
CA ALA A 4 -39.12 -22.68 25.32
C ALA A 4 -38.46 -24.03 25.57
N PRO A 5 -37.69 -24.57 24.60
CA PRO A 5 -36.49 -25.32 24.94
C PRO A 5 -35.22 -24.66 24.37
N SER A 6 -34.32 -24.45 25.32
CA SER A 6 -32.88 -24.31 25.24
C SER A 6 -32.19 -25.13 24.14
N GLY A 7 -31.25 -24.50 23.44
CA GLY A 7 -30.35 -25.17 22.51
C GLY A 7 -29.27 -24.24 21.96
N ARG A 8 -28.23 -23.95 22.76
CA ARG A 8 -26.96 -23.37 22.29
C ARG A 8 -26.34 -24.29 21.24
N GLN A 9 -25.90 -23.73 20.10
CA GLN A 9 -24.52 -23.93 19.63
C GLN A 9 -24.14 -22.93 18.52
N SER A 10 -23.09 -22.18 18.86
CA SER A 10 -22.31 -21.32 17.99
C SER A 10 -21.52 -22.18 17.01
N ALA A 11 -21.80 -22.08 15.72
CA ALA A 11 -20.98 -22.65 14.67
C ALA A 11 -19.81 -21.70 14.40
N ARG A 12 -18.68 -21.91 15.08
CA ARG A 12 -17.38 -21.39 14.64
C ARG A 12 -16.96 -22.19 13.39
N PRO A 13 -16.61 -21.56 12.26
CA PRO A 13 -15.95 -22.29 11.19
C PRO A 13 -14.60 -22.82 11.70
N ALA A 14 -14.35 -24.10 11.43
CA ALA A 14 -13.13 -24.80 11.80
C ALA A 14 -11.91 -24.05 11.25
N SER A 15 -10.92 -23.80 12.11
CA SER A 15 -9.62 -23.34 11.67
C SER A 15 -9.00 -24.42 10.79
N VAL A 16 -8.69 -24.07 9.54
CA VAL A 16 -7.75 -24.86 8.74
C VAL A 16 -6.38 -24.61 9.35
N ALA A 17 -5.96 -25.52 10.22
CA ALA A 17 -4.59 -25.61 10.66
C ALA A 17 -3.73 -25.98 9.44
N ALA A 18 -3.02 -25.00 8.89
CA ALA A 18 -1.95 -25.26 7.94
C ALA A 18 -0.91 -26.13 8.65
N ARG A 19 -0.82 -27.39 8.23
CA ARG A 19 0.25 -28.30 8.67
C ARG A 19 1.55 -27.78 8.07
N ILE A 20 2.41 -27.22 8.91
CA ILE A 20 3.81 -26.98 8.57
C ILE A 20 4.43 -28.35 8.33
N VAL A 21 4.74 -28.65 7.08
CA VAL A 21 5.61 -29.78 6.75
C VAL A 21 7.03 -29.25 6.83
N ASP A 22 7.77 -29.67 7.85
CA ASP A 22 9.22 -29.43 7.97
C ASP A 22 9.94 -30.19 6.85
N GLY A 23 10.10 -29.53 5.71
CA GLY A 23 11.01 -29.93 4.64
C GLY A 23 12.40 -29.32 4.86
N PRO A 24 13.48 -29.98 4.41
CA PRO A 24 14.85 -29.54 4.68
C PRO A 24 15.10 -28.15 4.08
N HIS A 25 15.57 -27.25 4.93
CA HIS A 25 15.92 -25.87 4.63
C HIS A 25 17.04 -25.80 3.55
N PRO A 26 16.80 -25.26 2.35
CA PRO A 26 17.89 -24.95 1.45
C PRO A 26 18.64 -23.74 2.00
N ARG A 27 19.83 -24.01 2.57
CA ARG A 27 20.81 -22.98 2.92
C ARG A 27 21.20 -22.22 1.64
N GLY A 28 21.08 -20.90 1.70
CA GLY A 28 21.82 -19.98 0.82
C GLY A 28 21.24 -19.80 -0.57
N LEU A 29 20.21 -18.95 -0.69
CA LEU A 29 19.93 -18.26 -1.94
C LEU A 29 20.43 -16.82 -1.80
N HIS A 30 21.65 -16.61 -2.29
CA HIS A 30 22.14 -15.28 -2.65
C HIS A 30 21.15 -14.66 -3.64
N CYS A 31 20.47 -13.59 -3.24
CA CYS A 31 19.74 -12.70 -4.12
C CYS A 31 20.72 -11.91 -5.00
N HIS A 32 21.36 -12.60 -5.95
CA HIS A 32 21.92 -11.92 -7.11
C HIS A 32 20.78 -11.62 -8.07
N GLY A 33 20.28 -10.39 -8.01
CA GLY A 33 19.40 -9.82 -9.03
C GLY A 33 20.14 -9.72 -10.37
N ARG A 34 20.20 -10.84 -11.10
CA ARG A 34 20.38 -10.83 -12.55
C ARG A 34 18.98 -10.61 -13.12
N GLY A 35 18.75 -9.44 -13.70
CA GLY A 35 17.58 -9.17 -14.53
C GLY A 35 17.55 -10.14 -15.71
N GLY A 36 16.92 -11.29 -15.49
CA GLY A 36 16.52 -12.20 -16.56
C GLY A 36 15.18 -11.72 -17.08
N ALA A 37 15.17 -11.26 -18.33
CA ALA A 37 13.92 -11.07 -19.04
C ALA A 37 13.19 -12.42 -19.09
N VAL A 38 12.09 -12.52 -18.34
CA VAL A 38 11.07 -13.54 -18.61
C VAL A 38 10.37 -13.11 -19.89
N GLU A 39 10.95 -13.44 -21.05
CA GLU A 39 10.22 -13.39 -22.31
C GLU A 39 9.14 -14.45 -22.24
N GLY A 40 7.95 -14.05 -21.77
CA GLY A 40 6.75 -14.85 -21.85
C GLY A 40 6.47 -15.13 -23.32
N ALA A 41 6.61 -16.40 -23.72
CA ALA A 41 6.29 -16.85 -25.06
C ALA A 41 4.81 -16.52 -25.38
N GLY A 42 4.60 -15.59 -26.33
CA GLY A 42 3.34 -15.44 -27.04
C GLY A 42 2.33 -14.39 -26.56
N MET A 43 2.63 -13.56 -25.55
CA MET A 43 1.76 -12.43 -25.22
C MET A 43 2.14 -11.21 -26.08
N PRO A 44 1.22 -10.54 -26.80
CA PRO A 44 1.54 -9.28 -27.47
C PRO A 44 2.13 -8.31 -26.44
N ARG A 45 3.27 -7.70 -26.75
CA ARG A 45 3.87 -6.66 -25.89
C ARG A 45 2.84 -5.53 -25.79
N SER A 46 2.27 -5.36 -24.59
CA SER A 46 1.52 -4.14 -24.29
C SER A 46 2.45 -2.94 -24.54
N PRO A 47 1.96 -1.86 -25.15
CA PRO A 47 2.74 -0.64 -25.26
C PRO A 47 3.16 -0.19 -23.87
N ASP A 48 4.37 0.38 -23.77
CA ASP A 48 4.88 0.91 -22.51
C ASP A 48 3.88 1.94 -21.95
N ALA A 49 3.57 1.82 -20.65
CA ALA A 49 2.67 2.74 -19.96
C ALA A 49 3.45 3.99 -19.54
N TRP A 50 3.61 4.95 -20.46
CA TRP A 50 4.17 6.25 -20.12
C TRP A 50 3.08 7.24 -19.69
N VAL A 51 3.40 8.06 -18.69
CA VAL A 51 2.58 9.20 -18.27
C VAL A 51 3.45 10.44 -18.19
N VAL A 52 2.94 11.57 -18.70
CA VAL A 52 3.62 12.85 -18.57
C VAL A 52 3.46 13.34 -17.14
N LEU A 53 4.57 13.55 -16.44
CA LEU A 53 4.53 14.11 -15.10
C LEU A 53 4.39 15.63 -15.15
N PRO A 54 3.53 16.24 -14.32
CA PRO A 54 3.50 17.68 -14.16
C PRO A 54 4.84 18.19 -13.64
N SER A 55 5.22 19.39 -14.03
CA SER A 55 6.41 20.07 -13.53
C SER A 55 6.29 20.39 -12.04
N GLU A 56 7.42 20.64 -11.39
CA GLU A 56 7.41 21.01 -9.97
C GLU A 56 6.67 22.32 -9.72
N ALA A 57 6.78 23.29 -10.63
CA ALA A 57 6.10 24.56 -10.51
C ALA A 57 4.57 24.39 -10.58
N GLU A 58 4.08 23.57 -11.51
CA GLU A 58 2.65 23.25 -11.63
C GLU A 58 2.13 22.56 -10.37
N VAL A 59 2.88 21.60 -9.84
CA VAL A 59 2.51 20.88 -8.61
C VAL A 59 2.47 21.82 -7.41
N ARG A 60 3.50 22.66 -7.22
CA ARG A 60 3.55 23.61 -6.10
C ARG A 60 2.43 24.63 -6.16
N ALA A 61 2.00 25.05 -7.35
CA ALA A 61 0.89 25.98 -7.52
C ALA A 61 -0.46 25.40 -7.03
N LEU A 62 -0.61 24.08 -7.05
CA LEU A 62 -1.82 23.37 -6.64
C LEU A 62 -1.79 22.90 -5.19
N MET A 63 -0.62 22.91 -4.54
CA MET A 63 -0.49 22.49 -3.15
C MET A 63 -0.78 23.65 -2.20
N PRO A 64 -1.64 23.46 -1.20
CA PRO A 64 -1.86 24.48 -0.17
C PRO A 64 -0.59 24.70 0.66
N PRO A 65 -0.32 25.93 1.11
CA PRO A 65 0.82 26.22 1.97
C PRO A 65 0.67 25.51 3.33
N GLY A 66 1.78 25.13 3.94
CA GLY A 66 1.79 24.53 5.28
C GLY A 66 1.48 23.03 5.32
N SER A 67 1.80 22.29 4.26
CA SER A 67 1.72 20.82 4.28
C SER A 67 2.52 20.26 5.47
N PRO A 68 1.94 19.38 6.30
CA PRO A 68 2.65 18.69 7.38
C PRO A 68 3.73 17.72 6.87
N TYR A 69 3.73 17.44 5.57
CA TYR A 69 4.82 16.83 4.82
C TYR A 69 5.44 17.87 3.89
N ASP A 70 6.35 18.66 4.44
CA ASP A 70 7.27 19.50 3.69
C ASP A 70 8.68 18.95 3.90
N PHE A 71 9.15 18.19 2.92
CA PHE A 71 10.47 17.57 2.96
C PHE A 71 11.58 18.48 2.38
N GLY A 72 11.24 19.71 1.98
CA GLY A 72 12.14 20.58 1.21
C GLY A 72 12.21 20.23 -0.29
N PHE A 73 11.58 19.14 -0.73
CA PHE A 73 11.45 18.74 -2.13
C PHE A 73 10.05 18.16 -2.41
N LEU A 74 9.67 18.07 -3.69
CA LEU A 74 8.43 17.41 -4.09
C LEU A 74 8.64 15.91 -4.30
N PRO A 75 7.96 15.04 -3.55
CA PRO A 75 8.06 13.60 -3.77
C PRO A 75 7.59 13.22 -5.17
N ALA A 76 8.39 12.42 -5.89
CA ALA A 76 8.01 11.83 -7.18
C ALA A 76 6.63 11.13 -7.15
N MET A 77 6.25 10.47 -6.05
CA MET A 77 4.93 9.87 -5.88
C MET A 77 3.81 10.91 -5.94
N ALA A 78 4.00 12.08 -5.32
CA ALA A 78 3.01 13.15 -5.37
C ALA A 78 2.80 13.64 -6.81
N ARG A 79 3.90 13.78 -7.58
CA ARG A 79 3.84 14.16 -9.00
C ARG A 79 3.13 13.11 -9.85
N LEU A 80 3.39 11.82 -9.59
CA LEU A 80 2.75 10.71 -10.27
C LEU A 80 1.24 10.65 -10.00
N VAL A 81 0.83 10.81 -8.73
CA VAL A 81 -0.59 10.90 -8.37
C VAL A 81 -1.25 12.05 -9.10
N MET A 82 -0.62 13.23 -9.11
CA MET A 82 -1.16 14.43 -9.75
C MET A 82 -1.22 14.36 -11.27
N ALA A 83 -0.48 13.46 -11.92
CA ALA A 83 -0.64 13.19 -13.34
C ALA A 83 -2.01 12.55 -13.67
N HIS A 84 -2.77 12.11 -12.66
CA HIS A 84 -4.06 11.45 -12.83
C HIS A 84 -5.20 12.31 -12.29
N GLU A 85 -5.74 13.20 -13.12
CA GLU A 85 -6.78 14.18 -12.74
C GLU A 85 -8.01 13.55 -12.07
N GLN A 86 -8.42 12.37 -12.51
CA GLN A 86 -9.59 11.67 -11.98
C GLN A 86 -9.37 11.11 -10.57
N TYR A 87 -8.16 10.63 -10.26
CA TYR A 87 -7.87 9.91 -9.02
C TYR A 87 -7.17 10.77 -7.98
N ALA A 88 -6.41 11.78 -8.40
CA ALA A 88 -5.63 12.63 -7.50
C ALA A 88 -6.47 13.27 -6.38
N PRO A 89 -7.67 13.85 -6.64
CA PRO A 89 -8.47 14.46 -5.58
C PRO A 89 -8.97 13.43 -4.56
N LEU A 90 -9.38 12.25 -5.04
CA LEU A 90 -9.89 11.16 -4.19
C LEU A 90 -8.78 10.56 -3.33
N PHE A 91 -7.62 10.31 -3.94
CA PHE A 91 -6.44 9.82 -3.23
C PHE A 91 -5.98 10.83 -2.17
N GLY A 92 -5.87 12.11 -2.54
CA GLY A 92 -5.46 13.17 -1.61
C GLY A 92 -6.41 13.31 -0.42
N ALA A 93 -7.73 13.25 -0.66
CA ALA A 93 -8.73 13.28 0.40
C ALA A 93 -8.59 12.08 1.35
N LEU A 94 -8.46 10.87 0.81
CA LEU A 94 -8.29 9.66 1.61
C LEU A 94 -6.98 9.69 2.40
N PHE A 95 -5.87 10.04 1.76
CA PHE A 95 -4.57 10.19 2.41
C PHE A 95 -4.63 11.20 3.56
N GLY A 96 -5.30 12.33 3.33
CA GLY A 96 -5.50 13.36 4.36
C GLY A 96 -6.31 12.86 5.56
N GLN A 97 -7.38 12.10 5.31
CA GLN A 97 -8.18 11.48 6.36
C GLN A 97 -7.36 10.46 7.16
N ILE A 98 -6.63 9.59 6.48
CA ILE A 98 -5.80 8.57 7.14
C ILE A 98 -4.73 9.26 7.99
N MET A 99 -3.96 10.18 7.43
CA MET A 99 -2.75 10.68 8.10
C MET A 99 -3.04 11.79 9.12
N PHE A 100 -4.00 12.68 8.86
CA PHE A 100 -4.12 13.95 9.59
C PHE A 100 -5.44 14.15 10.33
N ALA A 101 -6.51 13.44 9.99
CA ALA A 101 -7.76 13.61 10.70
C ALA A 101 -7.64 13.16 12.17
N PRO A 102 -8.46 13.72 13.08
CA PRO A 102 -8.63 13.19 14.42
C PRO A 102 -9.10 11.73 14.38
N GLY A 103 -8.62 10.91 15.30
CA GLY A 103 -8.99 9.50 15.37
C GLY A 103 -8.44 8.80 16.61
N SER A 104 -8.62 7.49 16.68
CA SER A 104 -8.14 6.66 17.81
C SER A 104 -6.61 6.57 17.88
N LEU A 105 -5.91 6.82 16.78
CA LEU A 105 -4.47 6.84 16.70
C LEU A 105 -3.94 8.27 16.67
N SER A 106 -2.83 8.52 17.34
CA SER A 106 -2.05 9.73 17.16
C SER A 106 -1.37 9.74 15.78
N ARG A 107 -0.95 10.93 15.34
CA ARG A 107 -0.18 11.07 14.08
C ARG A 107 1.07 10.18 14.06
N ARG A 108 1.82 10.14 15.17
CA ARG A 108 3.05 9.33 15.29
C ARG A 108 2.77 7.83 15.15
N GLU A 109 1.67 7.34 15.72
CA GLU A 109 1.28 5.93 15.58
C GLU A 109 0.90 5.58 14.14
N ARG A 110 0.24 6.51 13.43
CA ARG A 110 -0.07 6.33 12.01
C ARG A 110 1.18 6.33 11.13
N GLU A 111 2.14 7.21 11.43
CA GLU A 111 3.45 7.22 10.77
C GLU A 111 4.25 5.94 11.06
N LEU A 112 4.18 5.39 12.28
CA LEU A 112 4.79 4.10 12.62
C LEU A 112 4.18 2.96 11.81
N ILE A 113 2.84 2.92 11.67
CA ILE A 113 2.16 1.91 10.83
C ILE A 113 2.62 2.03 9.38
N ALA A 114 2.69 3.25 8.82
CA ALA A 114 3.19 3.47 7.47
C ALA A 114 4.64 2.97 7.31
N ALA A 115 5.52 3.26 8.27
CA ALA A 115 6.91 2.80 8.24
C ALA A 115 7.03 1.26 8.29
N VAL A 116 6.31 0.61 9.21
CA VAL A 116 6.34 -0.86 9.36
C VAL A 116 5.76 -1.56 8.13
N THR A 117 4.67 -1.03 7.57
CA THR A 117 4.04 -1.61 6.38
C THR A 117 4.91 -1.44 5.13
N SER A 118 5.53 -0.27 4.94
CA SER A 118 6.52 -0.06 3.86
C SER A 118 7.72 -1.00 4.00
N ALA A 119 8.27 -1.14 5.21
CA ALA A 119 9.39 -2.05 5.46
C ALA A 119 9.03 -3.52 5.19
N ALA A 120 7.81 -3.94 5.55
CA ALA A 120 7.30 -5.28 5.25
C ALA A 120 7.13 -5.55 3.74
N GLN A 121 7.10 -4.49 2.90
CA GLN A 121 7.04 -4.58 1.45
C GLN A 121 8.38 -4.28 0.76
N ASP A 122 9.47 -4.17 1.53
CA ASP A 122 10.79 -3.77 1.02
C ASP A 122 10.74 -2.44 0.22
N CYS A 123 9.87 -1.52 0.65
CA CYS A 123 9.72 -0.21 0.02
C CYS A 123 10.75 0.78 0.57
N HIS A 124 11.74 1.15 -0.25
CA HIS A 124 12.85 2.04 0.11
C HIS A 124 12.66 3.51 -0.30
N TYR A 125 11.47 3.87 -0.76
CA TYR A 125 11.13 5.24 -1.19
C TYR A 125 11.15 6.22 -0.02
#